data_AF-A0AAU4M6J8-F1
#
_entry.id   AF-A0AAU4M6J8-F1
#
_cell.length_a   1.000
_cell.length_b   1.000
_cell.length_c   1.000
_cell.angle_alpha   90.00
_cell.angle_beta   90.00
_cell.angle_gamma   90.00
#
_symmetry.space_group_name_H-M   'P 1'
#
loop_
_entity.id
_entity.type
_entity.pdbx_description
1 polymer ?
#
loop_
_entity_poly.entity_id
_entity_poly.type
_entity_poly.pdbx_seq_one_letter_code
_entity_poly.pdbx_strand_id
1 'polypeptide(L)'
;MSENRTQVVSDYVESVFRRGREPMEPVGFAPDWEDQPSRHKTYLGVRRFPLPAGTGLPLAGAADVLLGELPAGQGPPWTLDSLAALLRLSYGVLDRRLRVSWNQDSHVRVLYPEALWGRGTASGGGMYPLEVYWVAGPGGPLTPGVYHYSTAHHGFERLLAGDLTDEVRAACESGNGTGTASGESDGFLVVTVRFWKNSFKYNSFCYHVVTQDAGALLGSWELIARGTGRRLTRVLWFDDERLNRLLGLETDQECALAVVPLPFGGPAVPATGPADRDGPVGLIDRPSFERSARTRTFEQVEQVHHAVLADRRERPEPEAARGLVPVPPAGGEDVVLPEPLTDRMGTDVGETLRSRRTSFGSFTRSRPLGLDELGTVLAGTVSGQRYVSDVVPDDVGLTGLYVLANRVAGLPSGTYRYDGGGHRLRVVREMPLAEKLQHSYYLSNYNLEQVGAVLAISGRWRSTLDAYGSRGYRVLNSEVGAVAQTAYTAAAALGVGCGVVLGFDNIAIDEWAGLDDGDERTFLFVLLGHERADSADFDYRLV
;
A
#
# COMPACT_ATOMS: atom_id res chain seq x y z
N MET A 1 -15.42 9.85 25.82
CA MET A 1 -14.38 10.60 25.07
C MET A 1 -13.84 9.82 23.88
N SER A 2 -13.52 8.52 24.01
CA SER A 2 -13.09 7.68 22.87
C SER A 2 -14.17 7.53 21.78
N GLU A 3 -15.43 7.34 22.19
CA GLU A 3 -16.59 7.18 21.29
C GLU A 3 -16.79 8.36 20.32
N ASN A 4 -16.45 9.58 20.74
CA ASN A 4 -16.49 10.76 19.88
C ASN A 4 -15.43 10.70 18.76
N ARG A 5 -14.25 10.13 19.02
CA ARG A 5 -13.14 10.04 18.05
C ARG A 5 -13.41 8.98 16.98
N THR A 6 -13.87 7.80 17.40
CA THR A 6 -14.28 6.76 16.46
C THR A 6 -15.40 7.25 15.56
N GLN A 7 -16.35 8.05 16.08
CA GLN A 7 -17.42 8.64 15.28
C GLN A 7 -16.90 9.57 14.18
N VAL A 8 -15.92 10.44 14.46
CA VAL A 8 -15.29 11.30 13.43
C VAL A 8 -14.71 10.47 12.28
N VAL A 9 -14.03 9.37 12.59
CA VAL A 9 -13.50 8.47 11.55
C VAL A 9 -14.65 7.77 10.83
N SER A 10 -15.67 7.30 11.53
CA SER A 10 -16.85 6.67 10.95
C SER A 10 -17.54 7.59 9.93
N ASP A 11 -17.80 8.84 10.29
CA ASP A 11 -18.44 9.84 9.41
C ASP A 11 -17.59 10.10 8.15
N TYR A 12 -16.27 10.12 8.30
CA TYR A 12 -15.35 10.19 7.17
C TYR A 12 -15.44 8.96 6.26
N VAL A 13 -15.45 7.75 6.82
CA VAL A 13 -15.57 6.50 6.05
C VAL A 13 -16.88 6.47 5.27
N GLU A 14 -17.99 6.88 5.89
CA GLU A 14 -19.28 6.98 5.18
C GLU A 14 -19.23 7.98 4.04
N SER A 15 -18.62 9.16 4.26
CA SER A 15 -18.41 10.18 3.22
C SER A 15 -17.58 9.64 2.05
N VAL A 16 -16.54 8.85 2.34
CA VAL A 16 -15.73 8.16 1.34
C VAL A 16 -16.58 7.24 0.47
N PHE A 17 -17.42 6.39 1.06
CA PHE A 17 -18.23 5.44 0.30
C PHE A 17 -19.37 6.08 -0.48
N ARG A 18 -19.88 7.24 -0.03
CA ARG A 18 -20.93 7.98 -0.75
C ARG A 18 -20.39 8.92 -1.81
N ARG A 19 -19.07 9.14 -1.89
CA ARG A 19 -18.46 10.20 -2.73
C ARG A 19 -18.81 10.15 -4.22
N GLY A 20 -19.18 8.99 -4.74
CA GLY A 20 -19.65 8.83 -6.12
C GLY A 20 -21.02 9.47 -6.39
N ARG A 21 -21.83 9.66 -5.35
CA ARG A 21 -23.17 10.26 -5.40
C ARG A 21 -23.24 11.61 -4.65
N GLU A 22 -22.47 11.74 -3.58
CA GLU A 22 -22.41 12.91 -2.70
C GLU A 22 -20.95 13.40 -2.62
N PRO A 23 -20.53 14.39 -3.41
CA PRO A 23 -19.13 14.85 -3.43
C PRO A 23 -18.64 15.27 -2.04
N MET A 24 -17.41 14.89 -1.69
CA MET A 24 -16.77 15.34 -0.45
C MET A 24 -16.33 16.80 -0.58
N GLU A 25 -16.52 17.59 0.49
CA GLU A 25 -16.06 18.97 0.55
C GLU A 25 -14.52 19.08 0.45
N PRO A 26 -13.97 20.16 -0.13
CA PRO A 26 -14.66 21.22 -0.84
C PRO A 26 -15.15 20.79 -2.23
N VAL A 27 -16.44 21.02 -2.51
CA VAL A 27 -17.03 20.74 -3.83
C VAL A 27 -16.43 21.65 -4.90
N GLY A 28 -16.11 21.10 -6.07
CA GLY A 28 -15.56 21.85 -7.20
C GLY A 28 -14.07 22.22 -7.05
N PHE A 29 -13.35 21.63 -6.10
CA PHE A 29 -11.91 21.78 -5.98
C PHE A 29 -11.18 21.37 -7.26
N ALA A 30 -10.29 22.24 -7.72
CA ALA A 30 -9.37 21.98 -8.82
C ALA A 30 -7.90 22.09 -8.33
N PRO A 31 -7.06 21.05 -8.59
CA PRO A 31 -5.63 21.12 -8.32
C PRO A 31 -4.95 22.20 -9.17
N ASP A 32 -4.02 22.95 -8.57
CA ASP A 32 -3.16 23.90 -9.26
C ASP A 32 -1.91 23.19 -9.78
N TRP A 33 -1.97 22.65 -11.00
CA TRP A 33 -0.89 21.84 -11.57
C TRP A 33 0.42 22.60 -11.78
N GLU A 34 0.41 23.93 -11.84
CA GLU A 34 1.64 24.74 -11.87
C GLU A 34 2.40 24.65 -10.53
N ASP A 35 1.68 24.49 -9.43
CA ASP A 35 2.23 24.34 -8.07
C ASP A 35 2.29 22.88 -7.58
N GLN A 36 2.41 21.92 -8.52
CA GLN A 36 2.41 20.51 -8.16
C GLN A 36 3.56 20.15 -7.18
N PRO A 37 3.24 19.47 -6.05
CA PRO A 37 4.24 18.99 -5.11
C PRO A 37 5.32 18.13 -5.74
N SER A 38 6.57 18.31 -5.30
CA SER A 38 7.64 17.36 -5.64
C SER A 38 7.30 15.95 -5.12
N ARG A 39 7.56 14.93 -5.94
CA ARG A 39 7.51 13.51 -5.54
C ARG A 39 8.68 13.07 -4.65
N HIS A 40 9.58 14.00 -4.34
CA HIS A 40 10.79 13.77 -3.58
C HIS A 40 10.91 14.83 -2.47
N LYS A 41 11.13 14.36 -1.24
CA LYS A 41 11.70 15.15 -0.15
C LYS A 41 13.23 15.04 -0.18
N THR A 42 13.93 16.10 0.19
CA THR A 42 15.38 16.08 0.40
C THR A 42 15.74 16.98 1.56
N TYR A 43 16.74 16.61 2.33
CA TYR A 43 17.28 17.45 3.39
C TYR A 43 18.51 18.21 2.90
N LEU A 44 18.49 19.54 3.03
CA LEU A 44 19.58 20.38 2.52
C LEU A 44 20.77 20.38 3.48
N GLY A 45 21.99 20.35 2.93
CA GLY A 45 23.23 20.45 3.71
C GLY A 45 23.57 19.24 4.59
N VAL A 46 22.80 18.16 4.53
CA VAL A 46 23.11 16.92 5.25
C VAL A 46 24.03 16.01 4.44
N ARG A 47 24.79 15.15 5.13
CA ARG A 47 25.67 14.19 4.46
C ARG A 47 24.84 13.06 3.86
N ARG A 48 25.07 12.79 2.57
CA ARG A 48 24.43 11.70 1.82
C ARG A 48 25.39 10.52 1.67
N PHE A 49 24.87 9.31 1.84
CA PHE A 49 25.56 8.05 1.67
C PHE A 49 24.88 7.28 0.52
N PRO A 50 25.56 7.04 -0.60
CA PRO A 50 24.97 6.29 -1.71
C PRO A 50 24.71 4.84 -1.30
N LEU A 51 23.64 4.25 -1.85
CA LEU A 51 23.33 2.83 -1.68
C LEU A 51 23.87 1.99 -2.85
N PRO A 52 24.15 0.69 -2.63
CA PRO A 52 24.30 -0.28 -3.72
C PRO A 52 23.11 -0.21 -4.67
N ALA A 53 23.26 -0.58 -5.94
CA ALA A 53 22.21 -0.41 -6.95
C ALA A 53 20.86 -1.06 -6.57
N GLY A 54 20.87 -2.13 -5.77
CA GLY A 54 19.69 -2.83 -5.27
C GLY A 54 18.95 -3.70 -6.30
N THR A 55 19.01 -3.37 -7.58
CA THR A 55 18.28 -4.08 -8.65
C THR A 55 18.92 -5.39 -9.10
N GLY A 56 20.19 -5.61 -8.77
CA GLY A 56 20.94 -6.82 -9.15
C GLY A 56 20.92 -7.95 -8.12
N LEU A 57 20.22 -7.77 -6.99
CA LEU A 57 20.13 -8.81 -5.96
C LEU A 57 19.22 -9.94 -6.46
N PRO A 58 19.69 -11.20 -6.55
CA PRO A 58 18.84 -12.31 -6.95
C PRO A 58 17.70 -12.52 -5.94
N LEU A 59 16.47 -12.59 -6.43
CA LEU A 59 15.27 -12.87 -5.64
C LEU A 59 14.61 -14.16 -6.14
N ALA A 60 13.81 -14.80 -5.29
CA ALA A 60 13.00 -15.96 -5.69
C ALA A 60 11.97 -15.62 -6.79
N GLY A 61 11.48 -16.67 -7.46
CA GLY A 61 10.50 -16.56 -8.53
C GLY A 61 9.20 -15.91 -8.06
N ALA A 62 8.53 -15.16 -8.93
CA ALA A 62 7.26 -14.52 -8.60
C ALA A 62 6.19 -15.54 -8.19
N ALA A 63 6.17 -16.73 -8.82
CA ALA A 63 5.31 -17.84 -8.40
C ALA A 63 5.57 -18.26 -6.94
N ASP A 64 6.82 -18.50 -6.57
CA ASP A 64 7.20 -18.94 -5.22
C ASP A 64 6.82 -17.90 -4.17
N VAL A 65 7.01 -16.62 -4.49
CA VAL A 65 6.73 -15.51 -3.60
C VAL A 65 5.23 -15.21 -3.50
N LEU A 66 4.46 -15.26 -4.59
CA LEU A 66 3.04 -14.91 -4.56
C LEU A 66 2.16 -16.07 -4.11
N LEU A 67 2.51 -17.29 -4.48
CA LEU A 67 1.65 -18.47 -4.28
C LEU A 67 2.15 -19.37 -3.14
N GLY A 68 3.41 -19.20 -2.72
CA GLY A 68 3.97 -19.95 -1.59
C GLY A 68 3.50 -19.46 -0.23
N GLU A 69 3.95 -20.15 0.80
CA GLU A 69 3.74 -19.78 2.20
C GLU A 69 4.74 -18.72 2.68
N LEU A 70 4.47 -18.13 3.85
CA LEU A 70 5.44 -17.27 4.52
C LEU A 70 6.67 -18.10 4.97
N PRO A 71 7.90 -17.55 4.89
CA PRO A 71 9.07 -18.22 5.44
C PRO A 71 8.87 -18.58 6.92
N ALA A 72 9.28 -19.78 7.34
CA ALA A 72 9.02 -20.28 8.70
C ALA A 72 9.82 -19.54 9.79
N GLY A 73 10.90 -18.84 9.43
CA GLY A 73 11.74 -18.07 10.34
C GLY A 73 12.01 -16.65 9.84
N GLN A 74 12.77 -15.87 10.60
CA GLN A 74 13.13 -14.48 10.25
C GLN A 74 13.96 -14.38 8.96
N GLY A 75 14.66 -15.46 8.59
CA GLY A 75 15.55 -15.50 7.44
C GLY A 75 16.96 -15.00 7.77
N PRO A 76 17.82 -14.80 6.75
CA PRO A 76 19.16 -14.26 6.96
C PRO A 76 19.12 -12.81 7.48
N PRO A 77 20.13 -12.36 8.25
CA PRO A 77 20.21 -10.96 8.67
C PRO A 77 20.20 -9.99 7.49
N TRP A 78 19.68 -8.78 7.72
CA TRP A 78 19.69 -7.71 6.71
C TRP A 78 21.12 -7.25 6.42
N THR A 79 21.40 -6.94 5.17
CA THR A 79 22.64 -6.31 4.73
C THR A 79 22.33 -4.97 4.07
N LEU A 80 23.36 -4.17 3.79
CA LEU A 80 23.15 -2.95 3.01
C LEU A 80 22.61 -3.25 1.61
N ASP A 81 23.00 -4.36 0.99
CA ASP A 81 22.51 -4.79 -0.32
C ASP A 81 21.04 -5.19 -0.29
N SER A 82 20.61 -5.97 0.73
CA SER A 82 19.20 -6.37 0.83
C SER A 82 18.29 -5.19 1.18
N LEU A 83 18.78 -4.26 2.02
CA LEU A 83 18.07 -3.01 2.30
C LEU A 83 17.99 -2.10 1.05
N ALA A 84 19.08 -1.99 0.29
CA ALA A 84 19.09 -1.22 -0.95
C ALA A 84 18.14 -1.81 -1.99
N ALA A 85 18.10 -3.14 -2.13
CA ALA A 85 17.15 -3.83 -2.99
C ALA A 85 15.70 -3.57 -2.57
N LEU A 86 15.39 -3.72 -1.28
CA LEU A 86 14.08 -3.41 -0.71
C LEU A 86 13.64 -1.99 -1.07
N LEU A 87 14.49 -0.99 -0.82
CA LEU A 87 14.19 0.42 -1.05
C LEU A 87 14.13 0.79 -2.54
N ARG A 88 14.99 0.22 -3.38
CA ARG A 88 15.04 0.52 -4.81
C ARG A 88 13.86 -0.09 -5.55
N LEU A 89 13.62 -1.39 -5.36
CA LEU A 89 12.59 -2.15 -6.08
C LEU A 89 11.17 -1.79 -5.64
N SER A 90 10.98 -1.23 -4.44
CA SER A 90 9.67 -0.73 -3.99
C SER A 90 9.45 0.74 -4.35
N TYR A 91 10.15 1.65 -3.67
CA TYR A 91 9.86 3.08 -3.64
C TYR A 91 10.94 3.97 -4.27
N GLY A 92 12.03 3.36 -4.74
CA GLY A 92 13.02 4.03 -5.59
C GLY A 92 12.49 4.29 -6.99
N VAL A 93 13.08 5.27 -7.66
CA VAL A 93 12.81 5.55 -9.08
C VAL A 93 13.44 4.46 -9.95
N LEU A 94 12.67 3.76 -10.78
CA LEU A 94 13.15 2.63 -11.59
C LEU A 94 13.31 2.98 -13.07
N ASP A 95 12.31 3.65 -13.63
CA ASP A 95 12.18 3.92 -15.05
C ASP A 95 11.55 5.29 -15.29
N ARG A 96 11.77 5.84 -16.49
CA ARG A 96 10.98 6.98 -16.96
C ARG A 96 9.77 6.45 -17.70
N ARG A 97 8.58 6.93 -17.33
CA ARG A 97 7.33 6.55 -17.98
C ARG A 97 7.18 7.27 -19.31
N LEU A 98 7.51 6.59 -20.40
CA LEU A 98 7.43 7.13 -21.77
C LEU A 98 6.35 6.50 -22.63
N ARG A 99 5.84 5.30 -22.28
CA ARG A 99 4.75 4.63 -23.00
C ARG A 99 3.56 5.55 -23.18
N VAL A 100 2.84 5.49 -24.30
CA VAL A 100 1.57 6.22 -24.48
C VAL A 100 0.43 5.52 -23.73
N SER A 101 -0.39 6.26 -22.97
CA SER A 101 -1.61 5.75 -22.32
C SER A 101 -2.71 6.80 -22.28
N TRP A 102 -3.94 6.40 -21.94
CA TRP A 102 -5.15 7.23 -22.03
C TRP A 102 -5.41 8.13 -20.81
N ASN A 103 -4.45 8.19 -19.88
CA ASN A 103 -4.62 8.95 -18.64
C ASN A 103 -3.94 10.33 -18.67
N GLN A 104 -3.01 10.57 -19.60
CA GLN A 104 -2.24 11.82 -19.69
C GLN A 104 -1.84 12.09 -21.13
N ASP A 105 -1.82 13.37 -21.49
CA ASP A 105 -1.35 13.84 -22.79
C ASP A 105 0.10 13.40 -23.06
N SER A 106 0.38 13.05 -24.32
CA SER A 106 1.67 12.50 -24.74
C SER A 106 2.80 13.53 -24.66
N HIS A 107 2.53 14.82 -24.80
CA HIS A 107 3.55 15.87 -24.79
C HIS A 107 4.23 16.04 -23.41
N VAL A 108 3.48 15.85 -22.32
CA VAL A 108 4.00 15.94 -20.93
C VAL A 108 5.10 14.90 -20.67
N ARG A 109 5.07 13.76 -21.36
CA ARG A 109 6.00 12.64 -21.11
C ARG A 109 7.41 12.91 -21.63
N VAL A 110 7.55 13.71 -22.68
CA VAL A 110 8.86 13.98 -23.33
C VAL A 110 9.59 15.17 -22.72
N LEU A 111 8.89 16.07 -22.04
CA LEU A 111 9.49 17.24 -21.39
C LEU A 111 10.24 16.84 -20.11
N TYR A 112 11.52 17.20 -20.04
CA TYR A 112 12.36 16.88 -18.87
C TYR A 112 11.82 17.47 -17.54
N PRO A 113 11.33 18.72 -17.48
CA PRO A 113 10.79 19.30 -16.24
C PRO A 113 9.54 18.58 -15.71
N GLU A 114 8.84 17.85 -16.59
CA GLU A 114 7.57 17.17 -16.31
C GLU A 114 7.74 15.63 -16.31
N ALA A 115 9.00 15.15 -16.31
CA ALA A 115 9.30 13.74 -16.40
C ALA A 115 8.59 12.93 -15.30
N LEU A 116 7.92 11.87 -15.74
CA LEU A 116 7.21 10.95 -14.88
C LEU A 116 8.10 9.73 -14.63
N TRP A 117 8.28 9.40 -13.36
CA TRP A 117 9.14 8.31 -12.93
C TRP A 117 8.31 7.17 -12.36
N GLY A 118 8.62 5.95 -12.80
CA GLY A 118 8.05 4.71 -12.28
C GLY A 118 8.72 4.28 -10.98
N ARG A 119 7.95 3.57 -10.16
CA ARG A 119 8.36 2.88 -8.94
C ARG A 119 7.71 1.50 -8.94
N GLY A 120 8.27 0.54 -8.22
CA GLY A 120 7.70 -0.80 -8.14
C GLY A 120 6.38 -0.83 -7.38
N THR A 121 6.22 0.07 -6.42
CA THR A 121 4.99 0.28 -5.64
C THR A 121 4.03 1.25 -6.35
N ALA A 122 2.74 0.90 -6.37
CA ALA A 122 1.68 1.79 -6.83
C ALA A 122 1.42 2.94 -5.84
N SER A 123 0.92 4.09 -6.32
CA SER A 123 0.51 5.20 -5.47
C SER A 123 -0.66 5.93 -6.11
N GLY A 124 -1.63 6.35 -5.28
CA GLY A 124 -2.76 7.17 -5.67
C GLY A 124 -2.32 8.37 -6.51
N GLY A 125 -2.70 8.36 -7.79
CA GLY A 125 -2.39 9.43 -8.73
C GLY A 125 -0.90 9.62 -9.06
N GLY A 126 -0.03 8.71 -8.61
CA GLY A 126 1.43 8.84 -8.75
C GLY A 126 2.02 10.03 -7.98
N MET A 127 1.40 10.39 -6.84
CA MET A 127 1.85 11.51 -6.01
C MET A 127 2.99 11.11 -5.06
N TYR A 128 3.09 9.83 -4.70
CA TYR A 128 4.14 9.27 -3.84
C TYR A 128 4.35 10.07 -2.54
N PRO A 129 3.33 10.14 -1.66
CA PRO A 129 3.35 10.99 -0.47
C PRO A 129 4.12 10.40 0.71
N LEU A 130 4.59 9.16 0.61
CA LEU A 130 5.27 8.48 1.71
C LEU A 130 6.74 8.90 1.76
N GLU A 131 7.31 8.92 2.95
CA GLU A 131 8.76 9.02 3.16
C GLU A 131 9.22 7.85 4.01
N VAL A 132 10.48 7.44 3.82
CA VAL A 132 11.06 6.28 4.51
C VAL A 132 12.28 6.75 5.30
N TYR A 133 12.25 6.51 6.60
CA TYR A 133 13.38 6.74 7.50
C TYR A 133 13.94 5.40 7.95
N TRP A 134 15.25 5.34 8.13
CA TRP A 134 15.95 4.22 8.76
C TRP A 134 16.59 4.71 10.05
N VAL A 135 16.15 4.15 11.17
CA VAL A 135 16.82 4.28 12.46
C VAL A 135 17.79 3.10 12.57
N ALA A 136 19.07 3.38 12.33
CA ALA A 136 20.14 2.39 12.33
C ALA A 136 20.74 2.27 13.73
N GLY A 137 20.81 1.04 14.25
CA GLY A 137 21.54 0.71 15.47
C GLY A 137 22.97 0.23 15.19
N PRO A 138 23.69 -0.20 16.25
CA PRO A 138 25.12 -0.52 16.21
C PRO A 138 25.48 -1.78 15.40
N GLY A 139 24.53 -2.69 15.18
CA GLY A 139 24.76 -3.86 14.32
C GLY A 139 24.48 -3.61 12.83
N GLY A 140 23.97 -2.43 12.48
CA GLY A 140 23.75 -2.02 11.09
C GLY A 140 25.04 -1.67 10.32
N PRO A 141 25.00 -1.63 8.98
CA PRO A 141 26.17 -1.37 8.14
C PRO A 141 26.64 0.09 8.11
N LEU A 142 25.88 1.03 8.68
CA LEU A 142 26.23 2.45 8.78
C LEU A 142 26.36 2.86 10.26
N THR A 143 26.98 4.01 10.52
CA THR A 143 27.04 4.60 11.87
C THR A 143 25.63 4.68 12.48
N PRO A 144 25.42 4.35 13.76
CA PRO A 144 24.12 4.52 14.40
C PRO A 144 23.57 5.93 14.22
N GLY A 145 22.28 6.02 13.91
CA GLY A 145 21.66 7.30 13.58
C GLY A 145 20.31 7.18 12.89
N VAL A 146 19.76 8.35 12.56
CA VAL A 146 18.53 8.47 11.78
C VAL A 146 18.87 8.94 10.38
N TYR A 147 18.39 8.19 9.40
CA TYR A 147 18.63 8.41 7.98
C TYR A 147 17.31 8.55 7.24
N HIS A 148 17.20 9.53 6.36
CA HIS A 148 16.10 9.65 5.41
C HIS A 148 16.50 8.99 4.07
N TYR A 149 15.64 8.15 3.50
CA TYR A 149 15.87 7.57 2.18
C TYR A 149 15.52 8.57 1.07
N SER A 150 16.54 9.17 0.46
CA SER A 150 16.37 10.05 -0.69
C SER A 150 16.05 9.24 -1.94
N THR A 151 14.77 9.09 -2.26
CA THR A 151 14.25 8.38 -3.44
C THR A 151 14.84 8.89 -4.77
N ALA A 152 15.09 10.20 -4.88
CA ALA A 152 15.66 10.83 -6.08
C ALA A 152 17.11 10.40 -6.35
N HIS A 153 17.89 10.17 -5.29
CA HIS A 153 19.34 9.91 -5.38
C HIS A 153 19.72 8.47 -5.06
N HIS A 154 18.75 7.63 -4.66
CA HIS A 154 18.99 6.29 -4.14
C HIS A 154 20.13 6.25 -3.10
N GLY A 155 19.93 6.96 -1.99
CA GLY A 155 20.93 7.10 -0.94
C GLY A 155 20.29 7.54 0.37
N PHE A 156 21.04 7.38 1.46
CA PHE A 156 20.63 7.81 2.79
C PHE A 156 21.16 9.20 3.12
N GLU A 157 20.28 10.09 3.53
CA GLU A 157 20.57 11.42 4.07
C GLU A 157 20.61 11.33 5.60
N ARG A 158 21.80 11.47 6.22
CA ARG A 158 21.92 11.33 7.68
C ARG A 158 21.45 12.61 8.38
N LEU A 159 20.38 12.48 9.15
CA LEU A 159 19.76 13.58 9.87
C LEU A 159 20.36 13.75 11.27
N LEU A 160 20.63 12.63 11.93
CA LEU A 160 21.18 12.56 13.28
C LEU A 160 22.12 11.37 13.40
N ALA A 161 23.17 11.52 14.22
CA ALA A 161 24.07 10.43 14.60
C ALA A 161 23.87 10.11 16.08
N GLY A 162 23.95 8.82 16.43
CA GLY A 162 23.63 8.29 17.76
C GLY A 162 22.60 7.17 17.67
N ASP A 163 22.71 6.20 18.55
CA ASP A 163 21.75 5.10 18.62
C ASP A 163 20.43 5.58 19.25
N LEU A 164 19.33 5.38 18.55
CA LEU A 164 17.97 5.69 19.01
C LEU A 164 17.03 4.46 18.91
N THR A 165 17.58 3.26 18.77
CA THR A 165 16.80 2.03 18.64
C THR A 165 15.92 1.78 19.87
N ASP A 166 16.42 2.08 21.07
CA ASP A 166 15.64 1.97 22.32
C ASP A 166 14.44 2.92 22.38
N GLU A 167 14.55 4.12 21.79
CA GLU A 167 13.43 5.07 21.72
C GLU A 167 12.33 4.59 20.76
N VAL A 168 12.72 4.02 19.62
CA VAL A 168 11.78 3.41 18.66
C VAL A 168 11.09 2.20 19.30
N ARG A 169 11.86 1.35 19.99
CA ARG A 169 11.32 0.20 20.72
C ARG A 169 10.30 0.64 21.78
N ALA A 170 10.64 1.65 22.57
CA ALA A 170 9.72 2.19 23.57
C ALA A 170 8.45 2.82 22.97
N ALA A 171 8.52 3.43 21.78
CA ALA A 171 7.33 3.88 21.05
C ALA A 171 6.51 2.72 20.46
N CYS A 172 7.16 1.60 20.12
CA CYS A 172 6.50 0.37 19.66
C CYS A 172 6.01 -0.52 20.80
N GLU A 173 6.39 -0.26 22.05
CA GLU A 173 5.98 -1.05 23.23
C GLU A 173 5.02 -0.28 24.15
N SER A 174 4.67 0.96 23.79
CA SER A 174 3.68 1.76 24.51
C SER A 174 2.28 1.12 24.40
N GLY A 175 1.87 0.43 25.46
CA GLY A 175 0.58 -0.26 25.59
C GLY A 175 0.78 -1.64 26.25
N ASN A 176 -0.04 -2.00 27.24
CA ASN A 176 0.12 -3.19 28.09
C ASN A 176 -0.07 -4.56 27.39
N GLY A 177 0.10 -4.63 26.06
CA GLY A 177 0.01 -5.86 25.29
C GLY A 177 1.20 -6.80 25.56
N THR A 178 0.94 -8.10 25.60
CA THR A 178 1.87 -9.12 26.11
C THR A 178 2.99 -9.56 25.14
N GLY A 179 3.29 -8.80 24.09
CA GLY A 179 4.28 -9.16 23.06
C GLY A 179 5.19 -8.01 22.60
N THR A 180 6.49 -8.28 22.44
CA THR A 180 7.47 -7.35 21.87
C THR A 180 7.42 -7.38 20.33
N ALA A 181 6.51 -6.61 19.74
CA ALA A 181 6.36 -6.52 18.29
C ALA A 181 7.66 -6.14 17.53
N SER A 182 8.56 -5.43 18.20
CA SER A 182 9.86 -4.99 17.70
C SER A 182 11.01 -6.00 17.90
N GLY A 183 10.86 -6.96 18.82
CA GLY A 183 11.92 -7.89 19.23
C GLY A 183 13.25 -7.22 19.62
N GLU A 184 14.35 -7.99 19.56
CA GLU A 184 15.74 -7.55 19.76
C GLU A 184 16.35 -6.87 18.50
N SER A 185 15.51 -6.33 17.62
CA SER A 185 15.99 -5.73 16.36
C SER A 185 16.90 -4.53 16.61
N ASP A 186 17.96 -4.42 15.81
CA ASP A 186 19.00 -3.39 15.86
C ASP A 186 18.89 -2.39 14.69
N GLY A 187 17.71 -2.31 14.08
CA GLY A 187 17.37 -1.33 13.05
C GLY A 187 15.86 -1.29 12.81
N PHE A 188 15.35 -0.12 12.38
CA PHE A 188 13.93 0.08 12.11
C PHE A 188 13.73 0.95 10.88
N LEU A 189 12.87 0.50 9.96
CA LEU A 189 12.30 1.38 8.95
C LEU A 189 11.04 2.02 9.51
N VAL A 190 10.90 3.32 9.34
CA VAL A 190 9.70 4.08 9.69
C VAL A 190 9.13 4.67 8.41
N VAL A 191 7.90 4.28 8.07
CA VAL A 191 7.14 4.83 6.95
C VAL A 191 6.29 5.97 7.48
N THR A 192 6.43 7.13 6.87
CA THR A 192 5.63 8.32 7.18
C THR A 192 4.86 8.78 5.96
N VAL A 193 3.88 9.66 6.14
CA VAL A 193 3.08 10.25 5.07
C VAL A 193 3.07 11.76 5.18
N ARG A 194 3.22 12.45 4.04
CA ARG A 194 2.92 13.87 3.91
C ARG A 194 1.54 14.07 3.31
N PHE A 195 0.53 14.33 4.14
CA PHE A 195 -0.87 14.38 3.70
C PHE A 195 -1.10 15.39 2.58
N TRP A 196 -0.48 16.56 2.68
CA TRP A 196 -0.65 17.65 1.72
C TRP A 196 -0.14 17.32 0.30
N LYS A 197 0.83 16.41 0.15
CA LYS A 197 1.30 15.95 -1.18
C LYS A 197 0.20 15.25 -1.96
N ASN A 198 -0.64 14.49 -1.26
CA ASN A 198 -1.73 13.75 -1.89
C ASN A 198 -3.02 14.57 -1.94
N SER A 199 -3.33 15.32 -0.88
CA SER A 199 -4.50 16.20 -0.81
C SER A 199 -4.48 17.29 -1.89
N PHE A 200 -3.30 17.70 -2.36
CA PHE A 200 -3.15 18.51 -3.57
C PHE A 200 -4.02 18.03 -4.73
N LYS A 201 -4.07 16.71 -4.95
CA LYS A 201 -4.88 16.09 -6.01
C LYS A 201 -6.23 15.57 -5.50
N TYR A 202 -6.23 14.99 -4.30
CA TYR A 202 -7.34 14.19 -3.78
C TYR A 202 -8.13 14.87 -2.67
N ASN A 203 -7.93 16.17 -2.41
CA ASN A 203 -8.64 16.93 -1.36
C ASN A 203 -8.85 16.13 -0.06
N SER A 204 -10.06 16.15 0.49
CA SER A 204 -10.49 15.36 1.65
C SER A 204 -10.44 13.85 1.44
N PHE A 205 -10.50 13.36 0.20
CA PHE A 205 -10.38 11.93 -0.08
C PHE A 205 -8.95 11.38 0.15
N CYS A 206 -7.96 12.25 0.38
CA CYS A 206 -6.57 11.83 0.46
C CYS A 206 -6.27 10.85 1.61
N TYR A 207 -6.94 10.94 2.76
CA TYR A 207 -6.61 10.10 3.91
C TYR A 207 -6.87 8.61 3.62
N HIS A 208 -7.99 8.30 2.95
CA HIS A 208 -8.27 6.97 2.41
C HIS A 208 -7.18 6.50 1.44
N VAL A 209 -6.77 7.36 0.50
CA VAL A 209 -5.77 7.03 -0.51
C VAL A 209 -4.38 6.76 0.10
N VAL A 210 -3.90 7.64 0.97
CA VAL A 210 -2.50 7.55 1.46
C VAL A 210 -2.29 6.40 2.45
N THR A 211 -3.33 6.00 3.17
CA THR A 211 -3.29 4.84 4.05
C THR A 211 -3.22 3.54 3.25
N GLN A 212 -3.86 3.49 2.07
CA GLN A 212 -3.69 2.40 1.11
C GLN A 212 -2.33 2.45 0.41
N ASP A 213 -1.79 3.64 0.11
CA ASP A 213 -0.42 3.77 -0.43
C ASP A 213 0.62 3.16 0.53
N ALA A 214 0.47 3.37 1.85
CA ALA A 214 1.33 2.74 2.85
C ALA A 214 1.21 1.21 2.82
N GLY A 215 0.00 0.69 2.70
CA GLY A 215 -0.27 -0.73 2.48
C GLY A 215 0.41 -1.29 1.24
N ALA A 216 0.33 -0.59 0.12
CA ALA A 216 0.97 -1.00 -1.14
C ALA A 216 2.51 -1.06 -1.00
N LEU A 217 3.11 -0.12 -0.25
CA LEU A 217 4.54 -0.15 0.04
C LEU A 217 4.90 -1.38 0.89
N LEU A 218 4.15 -1.62 1.97
CA LEU A 218 4.37 -2.76 2.85
C LEU A 218 4.15 -4.10 2.13
N GLY A 219 3.17 -4.18 1.21
CA GLY A 219 2.98 -5.33 0.33
C GLY A 219 4.16 -5.55 -0.61
N SER A 220 4.74 -4.48 -1.18
CA SER A 220 5.97 -4.59 -1.99
C SER A 220 7.16 -5.07 -1.16
N TRP A 221 7.29 -4.58 0.07
CA TRP A 221 8.35 -5.00 0.99
C TRP A 221 8.21 -6.47 1.40
N GLU A 222 7.00 -6.94 1.67
CA GLU A 222 6.72 -8.34 1.96
C GLU A 222 7.19 -9.24 0.81
N LEU A 223 6.82 -8.91 -0.44
CA LEU A 223 7.22 -9.66 -1.62
C LEU A 223 8.76 -9.73 -1.78
N ILE A 224 9.46 -8.61 -1.60
CA ILE A 224 10.92 -8.56 -1.71
C ILE A 224 11.58 -9.33 -0.55
N ALA A 225 11.07 -9.19 0.67
CA ALA A 225 11.59 -9.91 1.82
C ALA A 225 11.46 -11.43 1.65
N ARG A 226 10.27 -11.90 1.26
CA ARG A 226 10.03 -13.31 0.91
C ARG A 226 10.93 -13.79 -0.22
N GLY A 227 11.14 -12.94 -1.24
CA GLY A 227 12.09 -13.19 -2.33
C GLY A 227 13.55 -13.38 -1.86
N THR A 228 13.89 -12.88 -0.68
CA THR A 228 15.18 -13.10 -0.03
C THR A 228 15.15 -14.13 1.11
N GLY A 229 14.06 -14.87 1.26
CA GLY A 229 13.87 -15.85 2.34
C GLY A 229 13.67 -15.25 3.72
N ARG A 230 13.25 -13.97 3.81
CA ARG A 230 13.00 -13.24 5.07
C ARG A 230 11.52 -13.07 5.35
N ARG A 231 11.20 -12.93 6.63
CA ARG A 231 9.87 -12.56 7.12
C ARG A 231 9.95 -11.14 7.68
N LEU A 232 8.98 -10.30 7.34
CA LEU A 232 8.85 -8.94 7.89
C LEU A 232 7.74 -8.89 8.95
N THR A 233 7.97 -8.07 9.97
CA THR A 233 6.93 -7.69 10.94
C THR A 233 6.50 -6.26 10.69
N ARG A 234 5.19 -6.04 10.59
CA ARG A 234 4.57 -4.72 10.45
C ARG A 234 4.05 -4.28 11.82
N VAL A 235 4.71 -3.30 12.42
CA VAL A 235 4.21 -2.65 13.62
C VAL A 235 3.32 -1.49 13.18
N LEU A 236 2.01 -1.69 13.34
CA LEU A 236 0.96 -0.74 12.96
C LEU A 236 0.36 -0.03 14.19
N TRP A 237 0.72 -0.48 15.40
CA TRP A 237 0.30 0.14 16.64
C TRP A 237 1.50 0.64 17.43
N PHE A 238 1.66 1.96 17.53
CA PHE A 238 2.77 2.61 18.25
C PHE A 238 2.32 3.97 18.79
N ASP A 239 3.12 4.62 19.62
CA ASP A 239 2.94 6.03 20.01
C ASP A 239 3.36 6.96 18.86
N ASP A 240 2.38 7.48 18.10
CA ASP A 240 2.62 8.38 16.98
C ASP A 240 3.40 9.62 17.43
N GLU A 241 3.00 10.24 18.55
CA GLU A 241 3.60 11.50 18.98
C GLU A 241 5.06 11.32 19.39
N ARG A 242 5.37 10.22 20.10
CA ARG A 242 6.76 9.90 20.47
C ARG A 242 7.61 9.66 19.23
N LEU A 243 7.11 8.90 18.26
CA LEU A 243 7.84 8.59 17.04
C LEU A 243 8.01 9.83 16.14
N ASN A 244 6.98 10.66 16.01
CA ASN A 244 7.04 11.91 15.25
C ASN A 244 8.02 12.91 15.88
N ARG A 245 8.02 13.05 17.22
CA ARG A 245 9.01 13.87 17.93
C ARG A 245 10.44 13.36 17.72
N LEU A 246 10.65 12.04 17.78
CA LEU A 246 11.96 11.44 17.51
C LEU A 246 12.48 11.80 16.11
N LEU A 247 11.58 11.81 15.12
CA LEU A 247 11.91 12.15 13.74
C LEU A 247 11.91 13.66 13.44
N GLY A 248 11.53 14.51 14.40
CA GLY A 248 11.42 15.96 14.21
C GLY A 248 10.32 16.36 13.23
N LEU A 249 9.19 15.63 13.24
CA LEU A 249 8.09 15.85 12.30
C LEU A 249 7.05 16.81 12.89
N GLU A 250 6.56 17.71 12.05
CA GLU A 250 5.32 18.46 12.28
C GLU A 250 4.14 17.52 12.02
N THR A 251 3.58 16.94 13.08
CA THR A 251 2.62 15.82 13.01
C THR A 251 1.45 16.06 12.04
N ASP A 252 0.90 17.28 12.00
CA ASP A 252 -0.22 17.62 11.10
C ASP A 252 0.16 17.62 9.61
N GLN A 253 1.45 17.79 9.31
CA GLN A 253 1.99 17.81 7.96
C GLN A 253 2.59 16.46 7.55
N GLU A 254 3.30 15.80 8.47
CA GLU A 254 3.97 14.52 8.26
C GLU A 254 3.85 13.62 9.50
N CYS A 255 3.33 12.41 9.32
CA CYS A 255 3.10 11.47 10.43
C CYS A 255 3.54 10.05 10.08
N ALA A 256 4.07 9.31 11.05
CA ALA A 256 4.33 7.88 10.92
C ALA A 256 3.03 7.08 10.68
N LEU A 257 3.13 6.04 9.84
CA LEU A 257 2.05 5.09 9.53
C LEU A 257 2.41 3.63 9.82
N ALA A 258 3.70 3.29 9.78
CA ALA A 258 4.18 1.94 10.07
C ALA A 258 5.64 1.94 10.52
N VAL A 259 6.00 0.98 11.37
CA VAL A 259 7.38 0.66 11.72
C VAL A 259 7.67 -0.79 11.32
N VAL A 260 8.82 -1.03 10.71
CA VAL A 260 9.28 -2.36 10.29
C VAL A 260 10.65 -2.63 10.91
N PRO A 261 10.74 -3.52 11.93
CA PRO A 261 12.00 -3.91 12.53
C PRO A 261 12.87 -4.71 11.55
N LEU A 262 14.18 -4.45 11.54
CA LEU A 262 15.18 -5.07 10.67
C LEU A 262 16.37 -5.58 11.49
N PRO A 263 16.54 -6.90 11.68
CA PRO A 263 17.74 -7.45 12.31
C PRO A 263 18.93 -7.53 11.35
N PHE A 264 20.03 -6.82 11.64
CA PHE A 264 21.27 -6.81 10.83
C PHE A 264 22.31 -7.84 11.32
N GLY A 265 22.10 -8.45 12.50
CA GLY A 265 22.91 -9.57 12.98
C GLY A 265 24.31 -9.17 13.49
N GLY A 266 24.50 -7.88 13.83
CA GLY A 266 25.70 -7.44 14.55
C GLY A 266 25.74 -7.94 16.00
N PRO A 267 26.86 -7.75 16.71
CA PRO A 267 26.95 -8.13 18.12
C PRO A 267 25.85 -7.40 18.92
N ALA A 268 25.07 -8.16 19.69
CA ALA A 268 24.04 -7.61 20.55
C ALA A 268 24.67 -6.63 21.53
N VAL A 269 24.31 -5.35 21.40
CA VAL A 269 24.64 -4.34 22.41
C VAL A 269 23.50 -4.34 23.42
N PRO A 270 23.79 -4.45 24.73
CA PRO A 270 22.75 -4.41 25.75
C PRO A 270 21.90 -3.15 25.57
N ALA A 271 20.57 -3.30 25.60
CA ALA A 271 19.66 -2.16 25.60
C ALA A 271 20.05 -1.22 26.74
N THR A 272 20.32 0.02 26.40
CA THR A 272 20.65 1.07 27.38
C THR A 272 19.39 1.60 28.09
N GLY A 273 18.22 1.23 27.57
CA GLY A 273 16.93 1.78 27.96
C GLY A 273 16.67 3.11 27.26
N PRO A 274 15.40 3.52 27.09
CA PRO A 274 15.10 4.85 26.59
C PRO A 274 15.72 5.89 27.53
N ALA A 275 16.33 6.93 26.95
CA ALA A 275 16.79 8.04 27.74
C ALA A 275 15.56 8.83 28.24
N ASP A 276 15.62 9.34 29.47
CA ASP A 276 14.56 10.22 30.01
C ASP A 276 14.60 11.56 29.25
N ARG A 277 13.97 11.57 28.07
CA ARG A 277 13.90 12.68 27.13
C ARG A 277 12.47 13.20 27.04
N ASP A 278 11.81 13.32 28.19
CA ASP A 278 10.53 14.00 28.33
C ASP A 278 10.73 15.50 28.11
N GLY A 279 10.68 15.90 26.83
CA GLY A 279 10.77 17.28 26.38
C GLY A 279 9.95 17.49 25.10
N PRO A 280 9.38 18.69 24.89
CA PRO A 280 8.50 18.97 23.75
C PRO A 280 9.24 19.13 22.42
N VAL A 281 10.57 19.13 22.40
CA VAL A 281 11.39 19.48 21.22
C VAL A 281 11.73 18.23 20.43
N GLY A 282 11.51 18.27 19.11
CA GLY A 282 11.92 17.20 18.21
C GLY A 282 13.44 16.99 18.23
N LEU A 283 13.90 15.73 18.16
CA LEU A 283 15.34 15.41 18.22
C LEU A 283 16.10 15.82 16.95
N ILE A 284 15.39 16.00 15.85
CA ILE A 284 15.95 16.31 14.53
C ILE A 284 15.43 17.68 14.09
N ASP A 285 16.30 18.68 14.16
CA ASP A 285 16.05 20.00 13.58
C ASP A 285 16.83 20.14 12.27
N ARG A 286 16.25 19.61 11.19
CA ARG A 286 16.84 19.65 9.85
C ARG A 286 15.79 20.16 8.85
N PRO A 287 16.04 21.29 8.17
CA PRO A 287 15.11 21.77 7.16
C PRO A 287 15.08 20.81 5.98
N SER A 288 13.87 20.38 5.62
CA SER A 288 13.64 19.65 4.38
C SER A 288 13.19 20.61 3.28
N PHE A 289 13.52 20.27 2.04
CA PHE A 289 13.13 21.00 0.84
C PHE A 289 12.20 20.15 0.00
N GLU A 290 11.07 20.76 -0.38
CA GLU A 290 10.08 20.22 -1.29
C GLU A 290 9.49 21.35 -2.13
N ARG A 291 9.26 21.10 -3.43
CA ARG A 291 8.64 22.10 -4.31
C ARG A 291 7.15 22.21 -4.01
N SER A 292 6.71 23.34 -3.46
CA SER A 292 5.33 23.86 -3.43
C SER A 292 5.37 25.31 -2.93
N ALA A 293 4.68 26.22 -3.61
CA ALA A 293 4.51 27.61 -3.19
C ALA A 293 3.41 27.73 -2.12
N ARG A 294 2.39 26.86 -2.14
CA ARG A 294 1.29 26.85 -1.17
C ARG A 294 0.92 25.43 -0.75
N THR A 295 1.24 25.09 0.49
CA THR A 295 0.70 23.90 1.15
C THR A 295 -0.77 24.12 1.50
N ARG A 296 -1.65 23.21 1.08
CA ARG A 296 -3.08 23.23 1.41
C ARG A 296 -3.43 22.04 2.31
N THR A 297 -4.21 22.30 3.34
CA THR A 297 -4.83 21.29 4.19
C THR A 297 -6.35 21.30 3.99
N PHE A 298 -7.00 20.26 4.50
CA PHE A 298 -8.44 20.07 4.34
C PHE A 298 -9.01 19.62 5.68
N GLU A 299 -10.10 20.25 6.10
CA GLU A 299 -10.68 20.09 7.44
C GLU A 299 -10.97 18.62 7.76
N GLN A 300 -11.59 17.85 6.85
CA GLN A 300 -11.88 16.44 7.09
C GLN A 300 -10.62 15.59 7.27
N VAL A 301 -9.53 15.93 6.58
CA VAL A 301 -8.24 15.23 6.73
C VAL A 301 -7.66 15.51 8.11
N GLU A 302 -7.66 16.77 8.53
CA GLU A 302 -7.21 17.19 9.85
C GLU A 302 -8.06 16.53 10.95
N GLN A 303 -9.39 16.59 10.85
CA GLN A 303 -10.30 15.98 11.83
C GLN A 303 -10.04 14.48 12.02
N VAL A 304 -9.96 13.71 10.93
CA VAL A 304 -9.69 12.26 11.00
C VAL A 304 -8.30 12.00 11.54
N HIS A 305 -7.31 12.77 11.09
CA HIS A 305 -5.94 12.64 11.55
C HIS A 305 -5.83 12.87 13.06
N HIS A 306 -6.36 13.98 13.56
CA HIS A 306 -6.39 14.30 14.99
C HIS A 306 -7.21 13.30 15.81
N ALA A 307 -8.33 12.80 15.27
CA ALA A 307 -9.12 11.76 15.94
C ALA A 307 -8.29 10.49 16.16
N VAL A 308 -7.51 10.07 15.16
CA VAL A 308 -6.59 8.92 15.29
C VAL A 308 -5.50 9.18 16.32
N LEU A 309 -4.83 10.33 16.29
CA LEU A 309 -3.76 10.65 17.25
C LEU A 309 -4.26 10.77 18.69
N ALA A 310 -5.45 11.34 18.87
CA ALA A 310 -6.04 11.51 20.18
C ALA A 310 -6.55 10.19 20.77
N ASP A 311 -6.79 9.16 19.95
CA ASP A 311 -7.28 7.84 20.36
C ASP A 311 -6.17 6.97 20.96
N ARG A 312 -5.76 7.31 22.18
CA ARG A 312 -4.71 6.61 22.96
C ARG A 312 -5.20 5.31 23.62
N ARG A 313 -6.03 4.54 22.94
CA ARG A 313 -6.48 3.24 23.47
C ARG A 313 -5.32 2.23 23.49
N GLU A 314 -5.45 1.22 24.34
CA GLU A 314 -4.47 0.13 24.42
C GLU A 314 -4.42 -0.65 23.10
N ARG A 315 -3.26 -1.25 22.81
CA ARG A 315 -3.09 -2.13 21.64
C ARG A 315 -4.09 -3.29 21.74
N PRO A 316 -4.91 -3.53 20.72
CA PRO A 316 -5.76 -4.72 20.65
C PRO A 316 -4.91 -5.99 20.62
N GLU A 317 -5.36 -7.04 21.32
CA GLU A 317 -4.76 -8.37 21.18
C GLU A 317 -4.91 -8.86 19.73
N PRO A 318 -3.87 -9.47 19.11
CA PRO A 318 -3.94 -9.91 17.72
C PRO A 318 -5.15 -10.79 17.41
N GLU A 319 -5.54 -11.67 18.33
CA GLU A 319 -6.68 -12.58 18.18
C GLU A 319 -8.03 -11.87 17.95
N ALA A 320 -8.16 -10.58 18.33
CA ALA A 320 -9.34 -9.79 18.01
C ALA A 320 -9.58 -9.67 16.49
N ALA A 321 -8.52 -9.77 15.67
CA ALA A 321 -8.60 -9.73 14.21
C ALA A 321 -9.50 -10.82 13.62
N ARG A 322 -9.61 -11.99 14.27
CA ARG A 322 -10.44 -13.10 13.76
C ARG A 322 -11.92 -12.73 13.67
N GLY A 323 -12.40 -11.83 14.53
CA GLY A 323 -13.76 -11.31 14.49
C GLY A 323 -14.01 -10.31 13.35
N LEU A 324 -12.95 -9.81 12.73
CA LEU A 324 -12.98 -8.80 11.67
C LEU A 324 -12.99 -9.41 10.27
N VAL A 325 -12.73 -10.72 10.15
CA VAL A 325 -12.70 -11.42 8.87
C VAL A 325 -14.06 -11.29 8.17
N PRO A 326 -14.08 -10.83 6.91
CA PRO A 326 -15.25 -10.86 6.05
C PRO A 326 -15.94 -12.23 5.99
N VAL A 327 -17.25 -12.25 6.17
CA VAL A 327 -18.03 -13.50 6.23
C VAL A 327 -18.44 -13.93 4.82
N PRO A 328 -18.18 -15.17 4.39
CA PRO A 328 -18.63 -15.64 3.09
C PRO A 328 -20.16 -15.58 2.96
N PRO A 329 -20.70 -15.32 1.75
CA PRO A 329 -22.14 -15.35 1.51
C PRO A 329 -22.72 -16.73 1.82
N ALA A 330 -23.93 -16.77 2.40
CA ALA A 330 -24.59 -17.98 2.91
C ALA A 330 -25.10 -18.95 1.83
N GLY A 331 -24.90 -18.64 0.55
CA GLY A 331 -25.34 -19.46 -0.59
C GLY A 331 -24.59 -19.10 -1.87
N GLY A 332 -24.93 -19.78 -2.96
CA GLY A 332 -24.27 -19.65 -4.26
C GLY A 332 -23.56 -20.94 -4.68
N GLU A 333 -23.62 -21.25 -5.96
CA GLU A 333 -22.87 -22.37 -6.53
C GLU A 333 -21.37 -22.06 -6.55
N ASP A 334 -20.54 -23.08 -6.35
CA ASP A 334 -19.08 -22.97 -6.43
C ASP A 334 -18.61 -23.27 -7.86
N VAL A 335 -17.82 -22.36 -8.41
CA VAL A 335 -17.05 -22.56 -9.64
C VAL A 335 -15.60 -22.82 -9.25
N VAL A 336 -15.13 -24.04 -9.47
CA VAL A 336 -13.73 -24.42 -9.23
C VAL A 336 -12.84 -23.74 -10.26
N LEU A 337 -11.76 -23.09 -9.81
CA LEU A 337 -10.80 -22.45 -10.69
C LEU A 337 -9.73 -23.45 -11.14
N PRO A 338 -9.20 -23.32 -12.38
CA PRO A 338 -8.02 -24.06 -12.80
C PRO A 338 -6.83 -23.75 -11.90
N GLU A 339 -5.93 -24.73 -11.73
CA GLU A 339 -4.68 -24.53 -10.98
C GLU A 339 -3.89 -23.31 -11.49
N PRO A 340 -3.26 -22.53 -10.60
CA PRO A 340 -2.47 -21.36 -10.99
C PRO A 340 -1.38 -21.70 -12.02
N LEU A 341 -1.21 -20.82 -13.01
CA LEU A 341 -0.26 -20.96 -14.12
C LEU A 341 1.17 -20.59 -13.67
N THR A 342 1.75 -21.35 -12.74
CA THR A 342 3.08 -21.12 -12.16
C THR A 342 4.18 -21.03 -13.20
N ASP A 343 4.14 -21.89 -14.23
CA ASP A 343 5.12 -21.92 -15.33
C ASP A 343 5.17 -20.62 -16.14
N ARG A 344 4.09 -19.83 -16.13
CA ARG A 344 4.03 -18.51 -16.79
C ARG A 344 4.54 -17.38 -15.92
N MET A 345 4.80 -17.62 -14.63
CA MET A 345 5.26 -16.64 -13.64
C MET A 345 6.75 -16.82 -13.29
N GLY A 346 7.55 -17.30 -14.26
CA GLY A 346 8.96 -17.69 -14.05
C GLY A 346 9.96 -16.53 -13.88
N THR A 347 9.52 -15.28 -13.92
CA THR A 347 10.40 -14.12 -13.65
C THR A 347 10.59 -13.97 -12.15
N ASP A 348 11.76 -13.53 -11.70
CA ASP A 348 11.95 -13.20 -10.29
C ASP A 348 11.06 -12.01 -9.87
N VAL A 349 10.79 -11.90 -8.57
CA VAL A 349 9.88 -10.85 -8.07
C VAL A 349 10.45 -9.43 -8.21
N GLY A 350 11.77 -9.27 -8.30
CA GLY A 350 12.43 -7.98 -8.50
C GLY A 350 12.20 -7.44 -9.90
N GLU A 351 12.44 -8.25 -10.93
CA GLU A 351 12.16 -7.89 -12.32
C GLU A 351 10.64 -7.80 -12.58
N THR A 352 9.83 -8.57 -11.87
CA THR A 352 8.36 -8.40 -11.88
C THR A 352 7.95 -7.02 -11.37
N LEU A 353 8.47 -6.56 -10.23
CA LEU A 353 8.17 -5.23 -9.69
C LEU A 353 8.67 -4.10 -10.60
N ARG A 354 9.79 -4.31 -11.30
CA ARG A 354 10.35 -3.36 -12.29
C ARG A 354 9.51 -3.25 -13.56
N SER A 355 9.01 -4.37 -14.05
CA SER A 355 8.18 -4.43 -15.27
C SER A 355 6.69 -4.14 -15.01
N ARG A 356 6.26 -4.21 -13.74
CA ARG A 356 4.91 -3.87 -13.30
C ARG A 356 4.58 -2.43 -13.69
N ARG A 357 3.39 -2.25 -14.26
CA ARG A 357 2.87 -0.97 -14.73
C ARG A 357 1.37 -0.89 -14.53
N THR A 358 0.83 0.32 -14.65
CA THR A 358 -0.61 0.56 -14.62
C THR A 358 -1.12 0.71 -16.05
N SER A 359 -2.17 -0.04 -16.40
CA SER A 359 -2.64 -0.15 -17.78
C SER A 359 -3.29 1.12 -18.35
N PHE A 360 -3.86 1.99 -17.52
CA PHE A 360 -4.40 3.31 -17.89
C PHE A 360 -5.17 3.31 -19.24
N GLY A 361 -6.27 2.58 -19.29
CA GLY A 361 -7.18 2.51 -20.44
C GLY A 361 -6.68 1.68 -21.62
N SER A 362 -5.54 0.98 -21.50
CA SER A 362 -4.93 0.23 -22.60
C SER A 362 -5.55 -1.15 -22.86
N PHE A 363 -6.61 -1.51 -22.12
CA PHE A 363 -7.29 -2.80 -22.29
C PHE A 363 -7.88 -2.95 -23.70
N THR A 364 -8.03 -4.21 -24.13
CA THR A 364 -8.68 -4.57 -25.39
C THR A 364 -9.62 -5.74 -25.22
N ARG A 365 -10.77 -5.67 -25.92
CA ARG A 365 -11.75 -6.76 -25.97
C ARG A 365 -11.38 -7.89 -26.95
N SER A 366 -10.35 -7.70 -27.77
CA SER A 366 -9.98 -8.65 -28.84
C SER A 366 -9.51 -10.00 -28.31
N ARG A 367 -8.94 -10.02 -27.11
CA ARG A 367 -8.56 -11.24 -26.38
C ARG A 367 -9.28 -11.26 -25.03
N PRO A 368 -10.18 -12.22 -24.78
CA PRO A 368 -10.83 -12.34 -23.47
C PRO A 368 -9.82 -12.77 -22.41
N LEU A 369 -10.09 -12.41 -21.15
CA LEU A 369 -9.32 -12.90 -20.00
C LEU A 369 -9.67 -14.38 -19.77
N GLY A 370 -8.68 -15.25 -19.67
CA GLY A 370 -8.90 -16.67 -19.35
C GLY A 370 -9.35 -16.89 -17.90
N LEU A 371 -10.11 -17.96 -17.64
CA LEU A 371 -10.46 -18.35 -16.26
C LEU A 371 -9.23 -18.80 -15.45
N ASP A 372 -8.29 -19.46 -16.12
CA ASP A 372 -6.95 -19.81 -15.60
C ASP A 372 -6.11 -18.57 -15.29
N GLU A 373 -6.15 -17.55 -16.16
CA GLU A 373 -5.46 -16.29 -15.94
C GLU A 373 -6.06 -15.51 -14.76
N LEU A 374 -7.40 -15.43 -14.70
CA LEU A 374 -8.10 -14.84 -13.56
C LEU A 374 -7.76 -15.58 -12.27
N GLY A 375 -7.88 -16.92 -12.25
CA GLY A 375 -7.59 -17.74 -11.07
C GLY A 375 -6.15 -17.53 -10.57
N THR A 376 -5.18 -17.53 -11.47
CA THR A 376 -3.77 -17.26 -11.14
C THR A 376 -3.58 -15.89 -10.49
N VAL A 377 -4.19 -14.83 -11.05
CA VAL A 377 -4.11 -13.48 -10.46
C VAL A 377 -4.81 -13.41 -9.10
N LEU A 378 -5.97 -14.07 -8.93
CA LEU A 378 -6.68 -14.12 -7.64
C LEU A 378 -5.85 -14.82 -6.55
N ALA A 379 -5.22 -15.95 -6.89
CA ALA A 379 -4.33 -16.67 -5.97
C ALA A 379 -3.14 -15.81 -5.53
N GLY A 380 -2.50 -15.09 -6.46
CA GLY A 380 -1.44 -14.15 -6.11
C GLY A 380 -1.94 -12.91 -5.36
N THR A 381 -3.16 -12.44 -5.63
CA THR A 381 -3.76 -11.25 -4.99
C THR A 381 -3.95 -11.46 -3.49
N VAL A 382 -4.49 -12.60 -3.07
CA VAL A 382 -4.74 -12.89 -1.64
C VAL A 382 -3.45 -13.09 -0.83
N SER A 383 -2.27 -13.20 -1.47
CA SER A 383 -0.99 -13.16 -0.74
C SER A 383 -0.76 -11.85 0.03
N GLY A 384 -1.45 -10.76 -0.34
CA GLY A 384 -1.42 -9.48 0.38
C GLY A 384 -2.02 -9.56 1.78
N GLN A 385 -2.78 -10.62 2.07
CA GLN A 385 -3.38 -10.93 3.37
C GLN A 385 -2.43 -11.72 4.29
N ARG A 386 -1.30 -12.23 3.76
CA ARG A 386 -0.35 -13.05 4.51
C ARG A 386 0.82 -12.19 4.94
N TYR A 387 0.82 -11.74 6.20
CA TYR A 387 1.88 -10.92 6.76
C TYR A 387 1.91 -11.04 8.28
N VAL A 388 3.05 -10.72 8.90
CA VAL A 388 3.13 -10.65 10.37
C VAL A 388 2.88 -9.22 10.82
N SER A 389 2.04 -9.05 11.84
CA SER A 389 1.78 -7.75 12.46
C SER A 389 1.61 -7.88 13.97
N ASP A 390 1.73 -6.74 14.66
CA ASP A 390 1.49 -6.60 16.09
C ASP A 390 0.02 -6.65 16.50
N VAL A 391 -0.90 -6.49 15.53
CA VAL A 391 -2.36 -6.48 15.78
C VAL A 391 -3.15 -7.46 14.91
N VAL A 392 -2.51 -8.12 13.94
CA VAL A 392 -3.15 -9.11 13.04
C VAL A 392 -2.29 -10.38 13.00
N PRO A 393 -2.86 -11.57 13.32
CA PRO A 393 -2.19 -12.86 13.17
C PRO A 393 -1.83 -13.14 11.70
N ASP A 394 -0.78 -13.92 11.46
CA ASP A 394 -0.27 -14.17 10.11
C ASP A 394 -1.13 -15.12 9.26
N ASP A 395 -2.12 -15.76 9.88
CA ASP A 395 -3.14 -16.60 9.26
C ASP A 395 -4.50 -15.90 9.06
N VAL A 396 -4.59 -14.59 9.34
CA VAL A 396 -5.83 -13.80 9.27
C VAL A 396 -5.73 -12.72 8.21
N GLY A 397 -6.70 -12.70 7.28
CA GLY A 397 -6.94 -11.59 6.35
C GLY A 397 -8.14 -10.75 6.78
N LEU A 398 -7.95 -9.44 6.91
CA LEU A 398 -9.01 -8.46 7.21
C LEU A 398 -9.88 -8.12 5.99
N THR A 399 -9.47 -8.54 4.80
CA THR A 399 -10.10 -8.19 3.53
C THR A 399 -10.80 -9.35 2.85
N GLY A 400 -11.81 -9.00 2.07
CA GLY A 400 -12.53 -9.87 1.17
C GLY A 400 -12.25 -9.53 -0.29
N LEU A 401 -12.39 -10.50 -1.19
CA LEU A 401 -12.15 -10.29 -2.62
C LEU A 401 -13.34 -10.73 -3.46
N TYR A 402 -14.05 -9.75 -4.04
CA TYR A 402 -15.09 -10.00 -5.03
C TYR A 402 -14.57 -9.85 -6.44
N VAL A 403 -15.18 -10.55 -7.38
CA VAL A 403 -14.88 -10.50 -8.81
C VAL A 403 -16.16 -10.16 -9.56
N LEU A 404 -16.19 -8.99 -10.18
CA LEU A 404 -17.18 -8.64 -11.19
C LEU A 404 -16.64 -9.13 -12.54
N ALA A 405 -17.01 -10.36 -12.92
CA ALA A 405 -16.57 -11.01 -14.14
C ALA A 405 -17.35 -10.44 -15.33
N ASN A 406 -16.71 -9.57 -16.10
CA ASN A 406 -17.35 -8.92 -17.25
C ASN A 406 -17.19 -9.76 -18.52
N ARG A 407 -15.96 -10.14 -18.86
CA ARG A 407 -15.59 -10.83 -20.10
C ARG A 407 -14.51 -11.88 -19.85
N VAL A 408 -14.82 -12.83 -18.99
CA VAL A 408 -13.94 -13.95 -18.63
C VAL A 408 -14.36 -15.19 -19.43
N ALA A 409 -13.43 -15.76 -20.19
CA ALA A 409 -13.71 -16.95 -21.00
C ALA A 409 -14.02 -18.14 -20.08
N GLY A 410 -15.19 -18.77 -20.28
CA GLY A 410 -15.63 -19.92 -19.48
C GLY A 410 -16.29 -19.58 -18.15
N LEU A 411 -16.56 -18.30 -17.87
CA LEU A 411 -17.29 -17.85 -16.68
C LEU A 411 -18.44 -16.92 -17.09
N PRO A 412 -19.69 -17.18 -16.66
CA PRO A 412 -20.81 -16.27 -16.91
C PRO A 412 -20.53 -14.86 -16.38
N SER A 413 -21.19 -13.86 -16.96
CA SER A 413 -21.04 -12.49 -16.46
C SER A 413 -21.81 -12.33 -15.15
N GLY A 414 -21.15 -11.78 -14.13
CA GLY A 414 -21.75 -11.63 -12.81
C GLY A 414 -20.75 -11.26 -11.73
N THR A 415 -21.24 -11.18 -10.51
CA THR A 415 -20.45 -10.97 -9.30
C THR A 415 -20.22 -12.30 -8.59
N TYR A 416 -18.98 -12.53 -8.19
CA TYR A 416 -18.51 -13.72 -7.50
C TYR A 416 -17.71 -13.33 -6.28
N ARG A 417 -17.74 -14.15 -5.23
CA ARG A 417 -16.82 -14.06 -4.08
C ARG A 417 -15.70 -15.07 -4.26
N TYR A 418 -14.45 -14.64 -4.17
CA TYR A 418 -13.32 -15.56 -4.20
C TYR A 418 -13.09 -16.17 -2.82
N ASP A 419 -12.99 -17.49 -2.77
CA ASP A 419 -12.51 -18.27 -1.62
C ASP A 419 -11.07 -18.71 -1.91
N GLY A 420 -10.12 -18.06 -1.24
CA GLY A 420 -8.69 -18.33 -1.39
C GLY A 420 -8.24 -19.64 -0.79
N GLY A 421 -8.93 -20.18 0.22
CA GLY A 421 -8.59 -21.46 0.85
C GLY A 421 -8.98 -22.65 -0.03
N GLY A 422 -10.11 -22.54 -0.71
CA GLY A 422 -10.63 -23.56 -1.63
C GLY A 422 -10.34 -23.34 -3.10
N HIS A 423 -9.60 -22.28 -3.46
CA HIS A 423 -9.33 -21.81 -4.83
C HIS A 423 -10.56 -21.86 -5.75
N ARG A 424 -11.64 -21.17 -5.36
CA ARG A 424 -12.94 -21.22 -6.05
C ARG A 424 -13.66 -19.88 -6.02
N LEU A 425 -14.58 -19.71 -6.95
CA LEU A 425 -15.50 -18.58 -7.00
C LEU A 425 -16.89 -19.03 -6.54
N ARG A 426 -17.45 -18.38 -5.54
CA ARG A 426 -18.86 -18.55 -5.16
C ARG A 426 -19.72 -17.52 -5.89
N VAL A 427 -20.73 -17.99 -6.61
CA VAL A 427 -21.67 -17.11 -7.31
C VAL A 427 -22.43 -16.25 -6.31
N VAL A 428 -22.36 -14.92 -6.47
CA VAL A 428 -23.21 -13.98 -5.71
C VAL A 428 -24.45 -13.65 -6.53
N ARG A 429 -24.23 -13.21 -7.78
CA ARG A 429 -25.30 -12.83 -8.70
C ARG A 429 -24.81 -12.84 -10.14
N GLU A 430 -25.47 -13.58 -11.02
CA GLU A 430 -25.24 -13.47 -12.46
C GLU A 430 -25.98 -12.27 -13.04
N MET A 431 -25.29 -11.44 -13.83
CA MET A 431 -25.84 -10.25 -14.45
C MET A 431 -24.93 -9.70 -15.55
N PRO A 432 -25.48 -9.07 -16.61
CA PRO A 432 -24.65 -8.38 -17.60
C PRO A 432 -23.96 -7.17 -16.96
N LEU A 433 -22.64 -7.12 -17.02
CA LEU A 433 -21.84 -6.10 -16.33
C LEU A 433 -21.33 -4.95 -17.21
N ALA A 434 -21.16 -5.14 -18.52
CA ALA A 434 -20.43 -4.19 -19.37
C ALA A 434 -20.93 -2.74 -19.27
N GLU A 435 -22.21 -2.50 -19.56
CA GLU A 435 -22.83 -1.17 -19.51
C GLU A 435 -22.91 -0.64 -18.06
N LYS A 436 -23.24 -1.52 -17.11
CA LYS A 436 -23.34 -1.17 -15.69
C LYS A 436 -22.01 -0.67 -15.14
N LEU A 437 -20.92 -1.39 -15.40
CA LEU A 437 -19.57 -0.99 -15.00
C LEU A 437 -19.16 0.36 -15.60
N GLN A 438 -19.50 0.59 -16.87
CA GLN A 438 -19.19 1.87 -17.53
C GLN A 438 -19.97 3.04 -16.94
N HIS A 439 -21.24 2.86 -16.59
CA HIS A 439 -22.07 3.90 -15.96
C HIS A 439 -21.68 4.16 -14.50
N SER A 440 -21.18 3.16 -13.78
CA SER A 440 -20.71 3.33 -12.40
C SER A 440 -19.29 3.87 -12.29
N TYR A 441 -18.56 4.03 -13.41
CA TYR A 441 -17.19 4.55 -13.42
C TYR A 441 -17.15 6.01 -13.89
N TYR A 442 -16.80 6.94 -13.00
CA TYR A 442 -16.95 8.38 -13.26
C TYR A 442 -15.73 9.04 -13.93
N LEU A 443 -14.65 8.28 -14.21
CA LEU A 443 -13.47 8.79 -14.91
C LEU A 443 -13.48 8.34 -16.37
N SER A 444 -12.91 9.16 -17.25
CA SER A 444 -12.84 8.88 -18.69
C SER A 444 -11.56 8.14 -19.13
N ASN A 445 -10.72 7.72 -18.17
CA ASN A 445 -9.41 7.12 -18.44
C ASN A 445 -9.45 5.59 -18.66
N TYR A 446 -10.62 4.96 -18.55
CA TYR A 446 -10.83 3.55 -18.91
C TYR A 446 -12.14 3.38 -19.68
N ASN A 447 -12.13 2.45 -20.64
CA ASN A 447 -13.34 1.88 -21.23
C ASN A 447 -13.63 0.54 -20.54
N LEU A 448 -14.68 0.51 -19.71
CA LEU A 448 -15.01 -0.61 -18.83
C LEU A 448 -15.62 -1.78 -19.60
N GLU A 449 -16.18 -1.55 -20.78
CA GLU A 449 -16.65 -2.61 -21.67
C GLU A 449 -15.49 -3.48 -22.21
N GLN A 450 -14.26 -2.96 -22.19
CA GLN A 450 -13.05 -3.69 -22.61
C GLN A 450 -12.36 -4.42 -21.45
N VAL A 451 -12.78 -4.17 -20.21
CA VAL A 451 -12.19 -4.81 -19.02
C VAL A 451 -12.68 -6.26 -18.91
N GLY A 452 -11.76 -7.18 -18.63
CA GLY A 452 -12.07 -8.60 -18.46
C GLY A 452 -12.77 -8.88 -17.13
N ALA A 453 -12.20 -8.37 -16.02
CA ALA A 453 -12.79 -8.46 -14.70
C ALA A 453 -12.45 -7.23 -13.85
N VAL A 454 -13.32 -6.90 -12.90
CA VAL A 454 -13.03 -5.94 -11.83
C VAL A 454 -12.96 -6.70 -10.52
N LEU A 455 -11.81 -6.68 -9.85
CA LEU A 455 -11.70 -7.13 -8.48
C LEU A 455 -12.16 -6.01 -7.56
N ALA A 456 -12.98 -6.32 -6.57
CA ALA A 456 -13.37 -5.38 -5.53
C ALA A 456 -12.86 -5.90 -4.18
N ILE A 457 -11.88 -5.19 -3.62
CA ILE A 457 -11.31 -5.46 -2.31
C ILE A 457 -12.25 -4.84 -1.28
N SER A 458 -12.67 -5.64 -0.31
CA SER A 458 -13.70 -5.31 0.67
C SER A 458 -13.21 -5.52 2.09
N GLY A 459 -13.88 -4.93 3.08
CA GLY A 459 -13.52 -5.07 4.49
C GLY A 459 -14.66 -4.68 5.43
N ARG A 460 -14.66 -5.25 6.63
CA ARG A 460 -15.65 -5.06 7.69
C ARG A 460 -15.31 -3.84 8.54
N TRP A 461 -15.70 -2.67 8.06
CA TRP A 461 -15.13 -1.41 8.51
C TRP A 461 -15.67 -0.95 9.87
N ARG A 462 -16.97 -1.12 10.17
CA ARG A 462 -17.54 -0.79 11.48
C ARG A 462 -17.01 -1.74 12.54
N SER A 463 -17.01 -3.06 12.27
CA SER A 463 -16.41 -4.03 13.21
C SER A 463 -14.93 -3.70 13.48
N THR A 464 -14.20 -3.26 12.45
CA THR A 464 -12.80 -2.85 12.62
C THR A 464 -12.67 -1.58 13.47
N LEU A 465 -13.52 -0.57 13.27
CA LEU A 465 -13.54 0.64 14.10
C LEU A 465 -13.98 0.35 15.54
N ASP A 466 -14.86 -0.62 15.76
CA ASP A 466 -15.29 -1.05 17.09
C ASP A 466 -14.13 -1.72 17.84
N ALA A 467 -13.43 -2.66 17.19
CA ALA A 467 -12.32 -3.39 17.79
C ALA A 467 -11.05 -2.52 17.95
N TYR A 468 -10.68 -1.78 16.90
CA TYR A 468 -9.39 -1.08 16.80
C TYR A 468 -9.52 0.44 16.88
N GLY A 469 -10.72 0.97 17.07
CA GLY A 469 -10.93 2.41 17.16
C GLY A 469 -10.64 3.17 15.90
N SER A 470 -10.36 4.45 16.10
CA SER A 470 -10.03 5.39 15.04
C SER A 470 -8.86 4.89 14.18
N ARG A 471 -7.84 4.28 14.80
CA ARG A 471 -6.67 3.72 14.10
C ARG A 471 -7.00 2.49 13.25
N GLY A 472 -8.09 1.77 13.55
CA GLY A 472 -8.56 0.61 12.78
C GLY A 472 -8.68 0.89 11.28
N TYR A 473 -9.04 2.11 10.90
CA TYR A 473 -9.10 2.51 9.49
C TYR A 473 -7.74 2.49 8.78
N ARG A 474 -6.65 2.88 9.47
CA ARG A 474 -5.28 2.79 8.92
C ARG A 474 -4.86 1.33 8.76
N VAL A 475 -5.19 0.48 9.75
CA VAL A 475 -4.87 -0.96 9.73
C VAL A 475 -5.55 -1.67 8.57
N LEU A 476 -6.87 -1.47 8.40
CA LEU A 476 -7.62 -2.08 7.30
C LEU A 476 -7.14 -1.58 5.93
N ASN A 477 -6.94 -0.26 5.76
CA ASN A 477 -6.44 0.28 4.50
C ASN A 477 -5.01 -0.19 4.16
N SER A 478 -4.19 -0.47 5.17
CA SER A 478 -2.86 -1.06 4.96
C SER A 478 -2.97 -2.45 4.30
N GLU A 479 -3.89 -3.31 4.74
CA GLU A 479 -4.12 -4.59 4.06
C GLU A 479 -4.74 -4.40 2.67
N VAL A 480 -5.74 -3.51 2.52
CA VAL A 480 -6.34 -3.20 1.21
C VAL A 480 -5.27 -2.79 0.18
N GLY A 481 -4.34 -1.93 0.58
CA GLY A 481 -3.22 -1.50 -0.26
C GLY A 481 -2.26 -2.64 -0.60
N ALA A 482 -1.95 -3.50 0.38
CA ALA A 482 -1.10 -4.67 0.16
C ALA A 482 -1.71 -5.64 -0.86
N VAL A 483 -3.01 -5.94 -0.73
CA VAL A 483 -3.77 -6.80 -1.65
C VAL A 483 -3.82 -6.20 -3.07
N ALA A 484 -3.97 -4.88 -3.19
CA ALA A 484 -3.93 -4.23 -4.49
C ALA A 484 -2.53 -4.30 -5.14
N GLN A 485 -1.47 -4.17 -4.34
CA GLN A 485 -0.11 -4.28 -4.84
C GLN A 485 0.24 -5.71 -5.27
N THR A 486 -0.19 -6.73 -4.53
CA THR A 486 0.01 -8.14 -4.93
C THR A 486 -0.78 -8.49 -6.18
N ALA A 487 -1.98 -7.92 -6.37
CA ALA A 487 -2.72 -8.04 -7.64
C ALA A 487 -1.94 -7.45 -8.82
N TYR A 488 -1.32 -6.27 -8.64
CA TYR A 488 -0.42 -5.69 -9.64
C TYR A 488 0.76 -6.59 -9.97
N THR A 489 1.43 -7.14 -8.95
CA THR A 489 2.60 -8.01 -9.13
C THR A 489 2.22 -9.33 -9.79
N ALA A 490 1.11 -9.96 -9.37
CA ALA A 490 0.62 -11.21 -9.96
C ALA A 490 0.23 -11.03 -11.42
N ALA A 491 -0.49 -9.94 -11.74
CA ALA A 491 -0.83 -9.61 -13.12
C ALA A 491 0.41 -9.34 -13.97
N ALA A 492 1.40 -8.59 -13.45
CA ALA A 492 2.65 -8.34 -14.14
C ALA A 492 3.45 -9.63 -14.42
N ALA A 493 3.58 -10.51 -13.42
CA ALA A 493 4.26 -11.80 -13.56
C ALA A 493 3.60 -12.70 -14.61
N LEU A 494 2.27 -12.63 -14.74
CA LEU A 494 1.51 -13.44 -15.69
C LEU A 494 1.40 -12.82 -17.10
N GLY A 495 1.75 -11.54 -17.24
CA GLY A 495 1.57 -10.76 -18.47
C GLY A 495 0.14 -10.28 -18.70
N VAL A 496 -0.67 -10.15 -17.65
CA VAL A 496 -2.03 -9.59 -17.67
C VAL A 496 -1.97 -8.10 -17.33
N GLY A 497 -2.75 -7.28 -18.04
CA GLY A 497 -2.87 -5.86 -17.73
C GLY A 497 -3.61 -5.64 -16.42
N CYS A 498 -3.20 -4.63 -15.66
CA CYS A 498 -3.75 -4.32 -14.35
C CYS A 498 -3.87 -2.80 -14.14
N GLY A 499 -4.98 -2.37 -13.54
CA GLY A 499 -5.22 -0.97 -13.22
C GLY A 499 -6.06 -0.79 -11.97
N VAL A 500 -5.44 -0.33 -10.90
CA VAL A 500 -6.15 0.04 -9.66
C VAL A 500 -6.82 1.39 -9.83
N VAL A 501 -8.08 1.45 -9.42
CA VAL A 501 -8.92 2.64 -9.53
C VAL A 501 -9.74 2.86 -8.26
N LEU A 502 -9.94 4.12 -7.93
CA LEU A 502 -10.87 4.57 -6.87
C LEU A 502 -12.18 5.09 -7.49
N GLY A 503 -12.35 4.88 -8.80
CA GLY A 503 -13.22 5.59 -9.73
C GLY A 503 -14.69 5.16 -9.79
N PHE A 504 -15.15 4.30 -8.89
CA PHE A 504 -16.48 3.70 -8.97
C PHE A 504 -17.49 4.33 -8.00
N ASP A 505 -18.78 4.21 -8.33
CA ASP A 505 -19.87 4.29 -7.37
C ASP A 505 -19.86 3.03 -6.47
N ASN A 506 -19.23 3.15 -5.29
CA ASN A 506 -19.12 2.06 -4.32
C ASN A 506 -20.50 1.50 -3.93
N ILE A 507 -21.53 2.34 -3.81
CA ILE A 507 -22.87 1.88 -3.41
C ILE A 507 -23.45 0.94 -4.46
N ALA A 508 -23.29 1.27 -5.75
CA ALA A 508 -23.75 0.39 -6.83
C ALA A 508 -22.97 -0.94 -6.85
N ILE A 509 -21.65 -0.90 -6.64
CA ILE A 509 -20.84 -2.12 -6.62
C ILE A 509 -21.20 -3.00 -5.40
N ASP A 510 -21.40 -2.40 -4.23
CA ASP A 510 -21.79 -3.10 -3.00
C ASP A 510 -23.15 -3.78 -3.16
N GLU A 511 -24.14 -3.13 -3.79
CA GLU A 511 -25.44 -3.72 -4.11
C GLU A 511 -25.30 -4.95 -5.04
N TRP A 512 -24.40 -4.89 -6.03
CA TRP A 512 -24.16 -6.01 -6.95
C TRP A 512 -23.35 -7.13 -6.30
N ALA A 513 -22.61 -6.83 -5.23
CA ALA A 513 -21.88 -7.78 -4.39
C ALA A 513 -22.71 -8.30 -3.20
N GLY A 514 -23.94 -7.81 -3.01
CA GLY A 514 -24.82 -8.20 -1.90
C GLY A 514 -24.30 -7.75 -0.53
N LEU A 515 -23.66 -6.58 -0.48
CA LEU A 515 -23.02 -6.00 0.70
C LEU A 515 -23.82 -4.87 1.35
N ASP A 516 -24.90 -4.42 0.71
CA ASP A 516 -25.70 -3.25 1.09
C ASP A 516 -26.26 -3.32 2.52
N ASP A 517 -26.67 -4.50 2.99
CA ASP A 517 -27.29 -4.69 4.31
C ASP A 517 -26.30 -5.02 5.45
N GLY A 518 -24.99 -5.01 5.17
CA GLY A 518 -23.95 -5.48 6.10
C GLY A 518 -22.99 -4.41 6.64
N ASP A 519 -21.97 -4.89 7.35
CA ASP A 519 -20.79 -4.11 7.79
C ASP A 519 -19.65 -4.11 6.75
N GLU A 520 -19.65 -5.08 5.85
CA GLU A 520 -18.64 -5.16 4.79
C GLU A 520 -18.93 -4.17 3.65
N ARG A 521 -17.89 -3.48 3.18
CA ARG A 521 -17.97 -2.52 2.07
C ARG A 521 -16.76 -2.66 1.16
N THR A 522 -16.89 -2.29 -0.12
CA THR A 522 -15.75 -2.24 -1.05
C THR A 522 -14.92 -0.98 -0.84
N PHE A 523 -13.59 -1.14 -0.76
CA PHE A 523 -12.62 -0.08 -0.51
C PHE A 523 -11.84 0.32 -1.76
N LEU A 524 -11.47 -0.65 -2.59
CA LEU A 524 -10.55 -0.44 -3.70
C LEU A 524 -10.84 -1.42 -4.84
N PHE A 525 -10.69 -0.96 -6.08
CA PHE A 525 -11.03 -1.74 -7.26
C PHE A 525 -9.79 -1.97 -8.13
N VAL A 526 -9.66 -3.19 -8.66
CA VAL A 526 -8.55 -3.60 -9.54
C VAL A 526 -9.14 -4.05 -10.87
N LEU A 527 -8.82 -3.35 -11.95
CA LEU A 527 -9.22 -3.71 -13.30
C LEU A 527 -8.21 -4.72 -13.88
N LEU A 528 -8.69 -5.81 -14.48
CA LEU A 528 -7.89 -6.83 -15.14
C LEU A 528 -8.32 -7.02 -16.59
N GLY A 529 -7.35 -7.24 -17.49
CA GLY A 529 -7.62 -7.56 -18.88
C GLY A 529 -6.36 -7.58 -19.74
N HIS A 530 -6.48 -8.04 -20.97
CA HIS A 530 -5.37 -7.98 -21.93
C HIS A 530 -5.19 -6.56 -22.45
N GLU A 531 -3.93 -6.12 -22.59
CA GLU A 531 -3.59 -4.82 -23.18
C GLU A 531 -3.46 -4.93 -24.71
N ARG A 532 -3.61 -3.81 -25.41
CA ARG A 532 -3.29 -3.73 -26.85
C ARG A 532 -1.79 -4.01 -27.08
N ALA A 533 -1.48 -4.95 -27.96
CA ALA A 533 -0.11 -5.29 -28.32
C ALA A 533 0.55 -4.24 -29.23
N ASP A 534 -0.22 -3.56 -30.08
CA ASP A 534 0.28 -2.61 -31.09
C ASP A 534 0.44 -1.18 -30.56
N SER A 535 1.00 -1.02 -29.36
CA SER A 535 1.35 0.32 -28.84
C SER A 535 2.83 0.60 -29.07
N ALA A 536 3.15 1.72 -29.74
CA ALA A 536 4.52 2.23 -29.77
C ALA A 536 4.98 2.50 -28.33
N ASP A 537 6.02 1.79 -27.90
CA ASP A 537 6.58 1.88 -26.55
C ASP A 537 8.05 2.30 -26.62
N PHE A 538 8.45 3.17 -25.70
CA PHE A 538 9.84 3.55 -25.50
C PHE A 538 10.22 3.06 -24.10
N ASP A 539 10.97 1.97 -24.02
CA ASP A 539 11.47 1.46 -22.75
C ASP A 539 12.72 2.26 -22.33
N TYR A 540 12.61 3.04 -21.25
CA TYR A 540 13.72 3.76 -20.64
C TYR A 540 13.89 3.34 -19.19
N ARG A 541 14.79 2.39 -18.97
CA ARG A 541 15.16 1.89 -17.64
C ARG A 541 16.39 2.63 -17.15
N LEU A 542 16.35 3.13 -15.91
CA LEU A 542 17.52 3.77 -15.29
C LEU A 542 18.51 2.76 -14.71
N VAL A 543 18.03 1.56 -14.44
CA VAL A 543 18.70 0.49 -13.69
C VAL A 543 18.26 -0.84 -14.24
#